data_AF-A0A966MTC9-F1
#
_entry.id   AF-A0A966MTC9-F1
#
_cell.length_a   1.000
_cell.length_b   1.000
_cell.length_c   1.000
_cell.angle_alpha   90.00
_cell.angle_beta   90.00
_cell.angle_gamma   90.00
#
_symmetry.space_group_name_H-M   'P 1'
#
loop_
_entity.id
_entity.type
_entity.pdbx_description
1 polymer ?
#
loop_
_entity_poly.entity_id
_entity_poly.type
_entity_poly.pdbx_seq_one_letter_code
_entity_poly.pdbx_strand_id
1 'polypeptide(L)'
;MFDILKANLLSPIPLAFALGIFARLVKSEFSLPKDIYSALSIYLLFALGLKGGVELSHATFEAIVAPAGVTLLLGCITPITAFAVMRYVGRFNASDSAGMAAHYGSVSAVTFIAAQQFMQRVGAPAEGFMPTLLTLLESPGIHIALFIGAVQRNKALAAAGGEAAAHDSLKAVLHEVLT
;
A
#
# COMPACT_ATOMS: atom_id res chain seq x y z
N MET A 1 -12.76 7.51 27.28
CA MET A 1 -12.84 6.52 26.18
C MET A 1 -13.86 6.94 25.11
N PHE A 2 -15.12 7.19 25.47
CA PHE A 2 -16.16 7.62 24.51
C PHE A 2 -15.85 8.95 23.80
N ASP A 3 -15.19 9.90 24.45
CA ASP A 3 -14.85 11.19 23.83
C ASP A 3 -13.82 11.05 22.71
N ILE A 4 -12.85 10.15 22.88
CA ILE A 4 -11.86 9.81 21.85
C ILE A 4 -12.55 9.14 20.66
N LEU A 5 -13.50 8.23 20.91
CA LEU A 5 -14.26 7.57 19.85
C LEU A 5 -15.08 8.60 19.04
N LYS A 6 -15.81 9.49 19.73
CA LYS A 6 -16.56 10.58 19.09
C LYS A 6 -15.63 11.49 18.28
N ALA A 7 -14.48 11.87 18.83
CA ALA A 7 -13.52 12.72 18.13
C ALA A 7 -12.96 12.06 16.86
N ASN A 8 -12.75 10.74 16.85
CA ASN A 8 -12.28 9.99 15.67
C ASN A 8 -13.38 9.83 14.63
N LEU A 9 -14.59 9.43 15.02
CA LEU A 9 -15.70 9.24 14.08
C LEU A 9 -16.23 10.56 13.49
N LEU A 10 -16.13 11.66 14.25
CA LEU A 10 -16.53 13.00 13.80
C LEU A 10 -15.37 13.79 13.20
N SER A 11 -14.21 13.16 12.92
CA SER A 11 -13.15 13.85 12.20
C SER A 11 -13.53 14.02 10.70
N PRO A 12 -12.95 14.99 9.99
CA PRO A 12 -13.32 15.27 8.61
C PRO A 12 -13.21 14.06 7.67
N ILE A 13 -12.27 13.16 7.93
CA ILE A 13 -11.97 12.02 7.04
C ILE A 13 -13.07 10.94 7.09
N PRO A 14 -13.44 10.37 8.25
CA PRO A 14 -14.57 9.43 8.33
C PRO A 14 -15.89 10.07 7.94
N LEU A 15 -16.10 11.35 8.22
CA LEU A 15 -17.30 12.08 7.78
C LEU A 15 -17.36 12.23 6.26
N ALA A 16 -16.24 12.57 5.60
CA ALA A 16 -16.18 12.62 4.13
C ALA A 16 -16.38 11.23 3.51
N PHE A 17 -15.85 10.18 4.12
CA PHE A 17 -16.10 8.79 3.70
C PHE A 17 -17.59 8.41 3.85
N ALA A 18 -18.20 8.73 4.99
CA ALA A 18 -19.62 8.51 5.24
C ALA A 18 -20.50 9.32 4.25
N LEU A 19 -20.10 10.55 3.94
CA LEU A 19 -20.75 11.35 2.90
C LEU A 19 -20.65 10.70 1.52
N GLY A 20 -19.50 10.10 1.18
CA GLY A 20 -19.33 9.34 -0.06
C GLY A 20 -20.25 8.11 -0.13
N ILE A 21 -20.37 7.37 0.98
CA ILE A 21 -21.35 6.26 1.09
C ILE A 21 -22.77 6.79 0.92
N PHE A 22 -23.12 7.86 1.63
CA PHE A 22 -24.45 8.47 1.54
C PHE A 22 -24.76 8.94 0.12
N ALA A 23 -23.83 9.63 -0.55
CA ALA A 23 -23.96 10.08 -1.93
C ALA A 23 -24.20 8.90 -2.89
N ARG A 24 -23.50 7.76 -2.69
CA ARG A 24 -23.73 6.52 -3.45
C ARG A 24 -25.13 5.95 -3.20
N LEU A 25 -25.59 5.93 -1.94
CA LEU A 25 -26.90 5.39 -1.54
C LEU A 25 -28.06 6.21 -2.14
N VAL A 26 -27.94 7.53 -2.19
CA VAL A 26 -28.94 8.40 -2.83
C VAL A 26 -28.80 8.46 -4.36
N LYS A 27 -27.94 7.61 -4.96
CA LYS A 27 -27.65 7.55 -6.41
C LYS A 27 -27.21 8.90 -6.99
N SER A 28 -26.39 9.64 -6.25
CA SER A 28 -25.79 10.87 -6.75
C SER A 28 -24.96 10.58 -8.00
N GLU A 29 -25.21 11.32 -9.07
CA GLU A 29 -24.42 11.26 -10.31
C GLU A 29 -23.10 12.05 -10.21
N PHE A 30 -22.72 12.47 -9.01
CA PHE A 30 -21.45 13.15 -8.79
C PHE A 30 -20.27 12.21 -9.07
N SER A 31 -19.63 12.40 -10.22
CA SER A 31 -18.37 11.75 -10.59
C SER A 31 -17.33 12.82 -10.92
N LEU A 32 -16.15 12.75 -10.31
CA LEU A 32 -15.04 13.60 -10.72
C LEU A 32 -14.58 13.20 -12.14
N PRO A 33 -14.24 14.16 -13.02
CA PRO A 33 -13.62 13.85 -14.31
C PRO A 33 -12.30 13.08 -14.13
N LYS A 34 -11.97 12.21 -15.09
CA LYS A 34 -10.73 11.42 -15.06
C LYS A 34 -9.47 12.28 -14.88
N ASP A 35 -9.44 13.44 -15.53
CA ASP A 35 -8.29 14.35 -15.45
C ASP A 35 -8.10 14.93 -14.05
N ILE A 36 -9.21 15.22 -13.35
CA ILE A 36 -9.18 15.68 -11.96
C ILE A 36 -8.67 14.57 -11.05
N TYR A 37 -9.10 13.32 -11.25
CA TYR A 37 -8.56 12.18 -10.50
C TYR A 37 -7.05 12.04 -10.70
N SER A 38 -6.57 12.08 -11.95
CA SER A 38 -5.15 11.99 -12.25
C SER A 38 -4.34 13.14 -11.64
N ALA A 39 -4.84 14.37 -11.76
CA ALA A 39 -4.20 15.55 -11.17
C ALA A 39 -4.13 15.46 -9.65
N LEU A 40 -5.21 15.02 -8.98
CA LEU A 40 -5.23 14.81 -7.54
C LEU A 40 -4.25 13.72 -7.11
N SER A 41 -4.20 12.58 -7.81
CA SER A 41 -3.26 11.51 -7.50
C SER A 41 -1.80 11.95 -7.61
N ILE A 42 -1.44 12.65 -8.70
CA ILE A 42 -0.09 13.19 -8.89
C ILE A 42 0.22 14.21 -7.80
N TYR A 43 -0.70 15.14 -7.54
CA TYR A 43 -0.53 16.15 -6.49
C TYR A 43 -0.32 15.52 -5.12
N LEU A 44 -1.13 14.53 -4.74
CA LEU A 44 -1.03 13.85 -3.45
C LEU A 44 0.29 13.08 -3.32
N LEU A 45 0.70 12.34 -4.35
CA LEU A 45 1.97 11.61 -4.35
C LEU A 45 3.15 12.58 -4.23
N PHE A 46 3.12 13.68 -4.99
CA PHE A 46 4.14 14.72 -4.93
C PHE A 46 4.18 15.43 -3.57
N ALA A 47 3.03 15.80 -3.02
CA ALA A 47 2.93 16.47 -1.73
C ALA A 47 3.39 15.58 -0.57
N LEU A 48 3.02 14.29 -0.58
CA LEU A 48 3.49 13.32 0.40
C LEU A 48 5.00 13.12 0.30
N GLY A 49 5.53 12.97 -0.92
CA GLY A 49 6.96 12.83 -1.16
C GLY A 49 7.78 14.05 -0.72
N LEU A 50 7.34 15.25 -1.08
CA LEU A 50 7.99 16.49 -0.66
C LEU A 50 7.95 16.68 0.85
N LYS A 51 6.77 16.54 1.47
CA LYS A 51 6.62 16.72 2.92
C LYS A 51 7.48 15.70 3.68
N GLY A 52 7.43 14.43 3.28
CA GLY A 52 8.28 13.39 3.86
C GLY A 52 9.76 13.68 3.69
N GLY A 53 10.18 14.11 2.49
CA GLY A 53 11.58 14.42 2.19
C GLY A 53 12.14 15.60 2.98
N VAL A 54 11.36 16.68 3.14
CA VAL A 54 11.76 17.84 3.96
C VAL A 54 11.92 17.43 5.43
N GLU A 55 10.95 16.72 5.99
CA GLU A 55 11.03 16.25 7.38
C GLU A 55 12.18 15.24 7.59
N LEU A 56 12.44 14.38 6.60
CA LEU A 56 13.57 13.44 6.63
C LEU A 56 14.91 14.17 6.64
N SER A 57 15.03 15.29 5.94
CA SER A 57 16.27 16.07 5.87
C SER A 57 16.68 16.69 7.21
N HIS A 58 15.72 16.84 8.13
CA HIS A 58 15.94 17.33 9.48
C HIS A 58 16.12 16.21 10.52
N ALA A 59 15.89 14.95 10.15
CA ALA A 59 15.97 13.82 11.06
C ALA A 59 17.37 13.19 11.09
N THR A 60 17.79 12.71 12.26
CA THR A 60 19.08 12.03 12.41
C THR A 60 19.02 10.60 11.90
N PHE A 61 20.14 10.08 11.38
CA PHE A 61 20.20 8.71 10.87
C PHE A 61 19.80 7.66 11.92
N GLU A 62 20.24 7.85 13.18
CA GLU A 62 19.90 6.97 14.30
C GLU A 62 18.39 6.91 14.59
N ALA A 63 17.68 8.03 14.41
CA ALA A 63 16.22 8.08 14.60
C ALA A 63 15.47 7.34 13.48
N ILE A 64 16.07 7.20 12.30
CA ILE A 64 15.41 6.64 11.11
C ILE A 64 15.71 5.16 10.93
N VAL A 65 16.92 4.71 11.24
CA VAL A 65 17.41 3.37 10.85
C VAL A 65 16.53 2.23 11.39
N ALA A 66 16.13 2.30 12.67
CA ALA A 66 15.30 1.26 13.27
C ALA A 66 13.86 1.30 12.73
N PRO A 67 13.16 2.46 12.67
CA PRO A 67 11.85 2.55 12.03
C PRO A 67 11.85 2.11 10.56
N ALA A 68 12.87 2.50 9.77
CA ALA A 68 13.02 2.10 8.38
C ALA A 68 13.19 0.58 8.23
N GLY A 69 14.02 -0.04 9.07
CA GLY A 69 14.21 -1.49 9.08
C GLY A 69 12.93 -2.25 9.41
N VAL A 70 12.18 -1.82 10.43
CA VAL A 70 10.88 -2.41 10.78
C VAL A 70 9.87 -2.22 9.64
N THR A 71 9.84 -1.04 9.04
CA THR A 71 8.95 -0.70 7.93
C THR A 71 9.19 -1.59 6.72
N LEU A 72 10.46 -1.79 6.32
CA LEU A 72 10.83 -2.69 5.23
C LEU A 72 10.46 -4.14 5.53
N LEU A 73 10.73 -4.60 6.76
CA LEU A 73 10.38 -5.94 7.20
C LEU A 73 8.86 -6.16 7.13
N LEU A 74 8.07 -5.20 7.60
CA LEU A 74 6.61 -5.25 7.50
C LEU A 74 6.15 -5.23 6.04
N GLY A 75 6.72 -4.36 5.19
CA GLY A 75 6.42 -4.29 3.77
C GLY A 75 6.72 -5.60 3.00
N CYS A 76 7.66 -6.41 3.50
CA CYS A 76 7.89 -7.75 2.97
C CYS A 76 6.91 -8.80 3.53
N ILE A 77 6.67 -8.76 4.85
CA ILE A 77 5.84 -9.76 5.53
C ILE A 77 4.37 -9.65 5.10
N THR A 78 3.84 -8.44 4.93
CA THR A 78 2.41 -8.24 4.62
C THR A 78 1.96 -8.89 3.30
N PRO A 79 2.62 -8.70 2.13
CA PRO A 79 2.21 -9.36 0.89
C PRO A 79 2.43 -10.89 0.95
N ILE A 80 3.51 -11.34 1.59
CA ILE A 80 3.81 -12.78 1.70
C ILE A 80 2.75 -13.49 2.53
N THR A 81 2.41 -12.92 3.69
CA THR A 81 1.37 -13.47 4.57
C THR A 81 0.00 -13.39 3.92
N ALA A 82 -0.34 -12.27 3.27
CA ALA A 82 -1.57 -12.15 2.50
C ALA A 82 -1.67 -13.23 1.42
N PHE A 83 -0.62 -13.46 0.64
CA PHE A 83 -0.59 -14.52 -0.35
C PHE A 83 -0.80 -15.90 0.27
N ALA A 84 -0.07 -16.22 1.35
CA ALA A 84 -0.18 -17.51 2.02
C ALA A 84 -1.59 -17.75 2.58
N VAL A 85 -2.17 -16.74 3.24
CA VAL A 85 -3.54 -16.81 3.78
C VAL A 85 -4.54 -17.05 2.64
N MET A 86 -4.46 -16.28 1.56
CA MET A 86 -5.38 -16.44 0.43
C MET A 86 -5.23 -17.79 -0.27
N ARG A 87 -4.00 -18.27 -0.42
CA ARG A 87 -3.71 -19.51 -1.11
C ARG A 87 -4.08 -20.76 -0.32
N TYR A 88 -3.80 -20.75 0.99
CA TYR A 88 -3.93 -21.94 1.84
C TYR A 88 -5.22 -21.94 2.67
N VAL A 89 -5.61 -20.80 3.23
CA VAL A 89 -6.84 -20.67 4.04
C VAL A 89 -8.02 -20.33 3.15
N GLY A 90 -7.87 -19.32 2.29
CA GLY A 90 -8.90 -18.89 1.34
C GLY A 90 -9.12 -19.89 0.18
N ARG A 91 -8.15 -20.79 -0.06
CA ARG A 91 -8.16 -21.80 -1.13
C ARG A 91 -8.39 -21.20 -2.52
N PHE A 92 -8.00 -19.94 -2.71
CA PHE A 92 -8.06 -19.28 -4.01
C PHE A 92 -7.02 -19.87 -4.96
N ASN A 93 -7.27 -19.70 -6.26
CA ASN A 93 -6.24 -20.01 -7.24
C ASN A 93 -5.04 -19.06 -7.04
N ALA A 94 -3.94 -19.44 -7.66
CA ALA A 94 -2.66 -18.80 -7.40
C ALA A 94 -2.65 -17.34 -7.93
N SER A 95 -3.28 -17.09 -9.10
CA SER A 95 -3.43 -15.75 -9.69
C SER A 95 -4.25 -14.81 -8.81
N ASP A 96 -5.41 -15.25 -8.32
CA ASP A 96 -6.27 -14.45 -7.45
C ASP A 96 -5.59 -14.17 -6.11
N SER A 97 -4.87 -15.14 -5.58
CA SER A 97 -4.07 -14.98 -4.35
C SER A 97 -2.98 -13.92 -4.54
N ALA A 98 -2.31 -13.91 -5.69
CA ALA A 98 -1.29 -12.91 -6.03
C ALA A 98 -1.87 -11.51 -6.19
N GLY A 99 -3.01 -11.38 -6.88
CA GLY A 99 -3.71 -10.11 -7.04
C GLY A 99 -4.17 -9.52 -5.70
N MET A 100 -4.70 -10.36 -4.81
CA MET A 100 -5.05 -9.91 -3.45
C MET A 100 -3.81 -9.57 -2.62
N ALA A 101 -2.74 -10.36 -2.71
CA ALA A 101 -1.48 -10.05 -2.02
C ALA A 101 -0.90 -8.70 -2.47
N ALA A 102 -1.02 -8.35 -3.77
CA ALA A 102 -0.66 -7.02 -4.27
C ALA A 102 -1.50 -5.92 -3.62
N HIS A 103 -2.80 -6.15 -3.48
CA HIS A 103 -3.70 -5.17 -2.89
C HIS A 103 -3.41 -4.95 -1.40
N TYR A 104 -3.18 -6.01 -0.64
CA TYR A 104 -2.86 -5.95 0.80
C TYR A 104 -1.38 -5.60 1.09
N GLY A 105 -0.50 -5.67 0.09
CA GLY A 105 0.87 -5.18 0.16
C GLY A 105 1.00 -3.66 0.03
N SER A 106 -0.07 -2.98 -0.40
CA SER A 106 -0.14 -1.51 -0.46
C SER A 106 -0.75 -0.94 0.84
N VAL A 107 -0.65 0.38 1.02
CA VAL A 107 -1.14 1.10 2.20
C VAL A 107 -2.12 2.19 1.83
N SER A 108 -3.10 2.42 2.70
CA SER A 108 -4.08 3.47 2.53
C SER A 108 -3.59 4.77 3.17
N ALA A 109 -3.41 5.81 2.37
CA ALA A 109 -3.13 7.17 2.85
C ALA A 109 -4.19 7.67 3.85
N VAL A 110 -5.45 7.27 3.66
CA VAL A 110 -6.57 7.62 4.55
C VAL A 110 -6.38 7.00 5.93
N THR A 111 -6.02 5.71 5.99
CA THR A 111 -5.75 5.00 7.25
C THR A 111 -4.52 5.58 7.96
N PHE A 112 -3.48 5.90 7.19
CA PHE A 112 -2.28 6.54 7.70
C PHE A 112 -2.57 7.88 8.37
N ILE A 113 -3.30 8.78 7.69
CA ILE A 113 -3.65 10.09 8.25
C ILE A 113 -4.54 9.94 9.49
N ALA A 114 -5.50 9.00 9.47
CA ALA A 114 -6.34 8.73 10.64
C ALA A 114 -5.50 8.26 11.85
N ALA A 115 -4.52 7.38 11.63
CA ALA A 115 -3.60 6.94 12.67
C ALA A 115 -2.74 8.08 13.22
N GLN A 116 -2.21 8.96 12.35
CA GLN A 116 -1.47 10.15 12.79
C GLN A 116 -2.34 11.09 13.64
N GLN A 117 -3.58 11.34 13.23
CA GLN A 117 -4.52 12.17 14.00
C GLN A 117 -4.84 11.55 15.37
N PHE A 118 -5.01 10.22 15.42
CA PHE A 118 -5.22 9.51 16.69
C PHE A 118 -4.01 9.68 17.62
N MET A 119 -2.79 9.46 17.11
CA MET A 119 -1.53 9.62 17.82
C MET A 119 -1.33 11.03 18.39
N GLN A 120 -1.64 12.07 17.60
CA GLN A 120 -1.64 13.45 18.09
C GLN A 120 -2.59 13.66 19.27
N ARG A 121 -3.80 13.06 19.22
CA ARG A 121 -4.82 13.23 20.26
C ARG A 121 -4.51 12.55 21.58
N VAL A 122 -3.76 11.45 21.54
CA VAL A 122 -3.30 10.75 22.76
C VAL A 122 -1.99 11.32 23.31
N GLY A 123 -1.49 12.42 22.74
CA GLY A 123 -0.28 13.10 23.22
C GLY A 123 1.03 12.46 22.78
N ALA A 124 0.99 11.55 21.80
CA ALA A 124 2.16 10.87 21.25
C ALA A 124 2.25 11.12 19.74
N PRO A 125 2.50 12.37 19.28
CA PRO A 125 2.55 12.67 17.86
C PRO A 125 3.63 11.84 17.15
N ALA A 126 3.27 11.26 16.01
CA ALA A 126 4.21 10.55 15.16
C ALA A 126 5.28 11.50 14.61
N GLU A 127 6.46 10.95 14.32
CA GLU A 127 7.60 11.67 13.78
C GLU A 127 7.30 12.27 12.39
N GLY A 128 7.90 13.41 12.08
CA GLY A 128 7.67 14.13 10.83
C GLY A 128 8.02 13.32 9.57
N PHE A 129 9.02 12.42 9.67
CA PHE A 129 9.47 11.55 8.59
C PHE A 129 8.55 10.33 8.34
N MET A 130 7.47 10.15 9.12
CA MET A 130 6.58 9.00 8.97
C MET A 130 5.97 8.84 7.55
N PRO A 131 5.62 9.91 6.80
CA PRO A 131 5.20 9.78 5.40
C PRO A 131 6.27 9.16 4.50
N THR A 132 7.56 9.33 4.80
CA THR A 132 8.67 8.68 4.08
C THR A 132 8.72 7.18 4.37
N LEU A 133 8.39 6.77 5.60
CA LEU A 133 8.28 5.35 5.91
C LEU A 133 7.11 4.71 5.18
N LEU A 134 6.01 5.44 5.00
CA LEU A 134 4.87 4.96 4.20
C LEU A 134 5.28 4.59 2.78
N THR A 135 6.04 5.45 2.09
CA THR A 135 6.52 5.17 0.73
C THR A 135 7.57 4.06 0.71
N LEU A 136 8.43 3.98 1.74
CA LEU A 136 9.39 2.90 1.90
C LEU A 136 8.70 1.54 2.06
N LEU A 137 7.52 1.49 2.70
CA LEU A 137 6.72 0.29 2.88
C LEU A 137 6.09 -0.19 1.56
N GLU A 138 5.64 0.74 0.71
CA GLU A 138 4.98 0.41 -0.56
C GLU A 138 5.91 -0.29 -1.55
N SER A 139 7.18 0.12 -1.61
CA SER A 139 8.12 -0.41 -2.61
C SER A 139 8.30 -1.93 -2.49
N PRO A 140 8.70 -2.52 -1.33
CA PRO A 140 8.77 -3.98 -1.19
C PRO A 140 7.44 -4.68 -1.46
N GLY A 141 6.32 -4.11 -1.00
CA GLY A 141 4.98 -4.67 -1.18
C GLY A 141 4.63 -4.89 -2.66
N ILE A 142 4.83 -3.85 -3.48
CA ILE A 142 4.57 -3.88 -4.92
C ILE A 142 5.52 -4.87 -5.62
N HIS A 143 6.82 -4.81 -5.35
CA HIS A 143 7.80 -5.68 -6.02
C HIS A 143 7.56 -7.16 -5.71
N ILE A 144 7.28 -7.50 -4.45
CA ILE A 144 7.02 -8.89 -4.04
C ILE A 144 5.75 -9.39 -4.71
N ALA A 145 4.68 -8.59 -4.73
CA ALA A 145 3.44 -9.02 -5.33
C ALA A 145 3.54 -9.17 -6.86
N LEU A 146 4.25 -8.27 -7.53
CA LEU A 146 4.54 -8.36 -8.96
C LEU A 146 5.39 -9.60 -9.26
N PHE A 147 6.44 -9.85 -8.47
CA PHE A 147 7.28 -11.04 -8.60
C PHE A 147 6.46 -12.33 -8.41
N ILE A 148 5.63 -12.40 -7.37
CA ILE A 148 4.74 -13.54 -7.10
C ILE A 148 3.81 -13.77 -8.29
N GLY A 149 3.19 -12.72 -8.85
CA GLY A 149 2.33 -12.81 -10.03
C GLY A 149 3.08 -13.28 -11.29
N ALA A 150 4.26 -12.70 -11.55
CA ALA A 150 5.07 -12.98 -12.72
C ALA A 150 5.61 -14.42 -12.74
N VAL A 151 6.10 -14.94 -11.60
CA VAL A 151 6.53 -16.34 -11.46
C VAL A 151 5.39 -17.31 -11.75
N GLN A 152 4.17 -16.98 -11.34
CA GLN A 152 3.02 -17.87 -11.54
C GLN A 152 2.51 -17.87 -12.98
N ARG A 153 2.42 -16.69 -13.60
CA ARG A 153 2.13 -16.57 -15.04
C ARG A 153 3.11 -17.44 -15.83
N ASN A 154 4.39 -17.36 -15.49
CA ASN A 154 5.42 -18.12 -16.17
C ASN A 154 5.39 -19.62 -15.87
N LYS A 155 5.07 -20.05 -14.65
CA LYS A 155 4.83 -21.48 -14.36
C LYS A 155 3.67 -22.04 -15.18
N ALA A 156 2.60 -21.27 -15.36
CA ALA A 156 1.48 -21.67 -16.21
C ALA A 156 1.90 -21.79 -17.69
N LEU A 157 2.74 -20.87 -18.17
CA LEU A 157 3.29 -20.90 -19.53
C LEU A 157 4.27 -22.07 -19.74
N ALA A 158 5.15 -22.35 -18.78
CA ALA A 158 6.12 -23.46 -18.84
C ALA A 158 5.45 -24.83 -18.70
N ALA A 159 4.34 -24.93 -17.96
CA ALA A 159 3.50 -26.13 -17.97
C ALA A 159 2.83 -26.37 -19.33
N ALA A 160 2.66 -25.32 -20.15
CA ALA A 160 2.13 -25.40 -21.51
C ALA A 160 3.21 -25.58 -22.59
N GLY A 161 4.49 -25.28 -22.30
CA GLY A 161 5.63 -25.45 -23.20
C GLY A 161 6.91 -25.82 -22.42
N GLY A 162 7.47 -27.00 -22.69
CA GLY A 162 8.46 -27.70 -21.85
C GLY A 162 9.78 -26.97 -21.47
N GLU A 163 10.59 -27.68 -20.67
CA GLU A 163 11.69 -27.20 -19.78
C GLU A 163 12.65 -26.11 -20.30
N ALA A 164 12.89 -25.99 -21.61
CA ALA A 164 13.74 -24.94 -22.19
C ALA A 164 13.21 -23.51 -21.95
N ALA A 165 11.89 -23.34 -21.75
CA ALA A 165 11.26 -22.04 -21.49
C ALA A 165 11.50 -21.49 -20.07
N ALA A 166 11.92 -22.33 -19.11
CA ALA A 166 11.96 -21.96 -17.70
C ALA A 166 13.16 -21.08 -17.30
N HIS A 167 14.31 -21.22 -17.98
CA HIS A 167 15.54 -20.48 -17.63
C HIS A 167 15.56 -19.06 -18.22
N ASP A 168 14.96 -18.88 -19.40
CA ASP A 168 14.76 -17.56 -20.02
C ASP A 168 13.68 -16.75 -19.26
N SER A 169 12.72 -17.48 -18.68
CA SER A 169 11.60 -16.95 -17.91
C SER A 169 12.01 -16.23 -16.62
N LEU A 170 13.01 -16.69 -15.86
CA LEU A 170 13.41 -16.01 -14.61
C LEU A 170 14.10 -14.66 -14.89
N LYS A 171 14.93 -14.61 -15.95
CA LYS A 171 15.56 -13.35 -16.39
C LYS A 171 14.51 -12.36 -16.90
N ALA A 172 13.49 -12.84 -17.61
CA ALA A 172 12.36 -12.02 -18.04
C ALA A 172 11.56 -11.44 -16.86
N VAL A 173 11.30 -12.23 -15.80
CA VAL A 173 10.63 -11.74 -14.59
C VAL A 173 11.45 -10.68 -13.87
N LEU A 174 12.76 -10.93 -13.70
CA LEU A 174 13.64 -9.94 -13.08
C LEU A 174 13.70 -8.65 -13.89
N HIS A 175 13.72 -8.74 -15.23
CA HIS A 175 13.65 -7.56 -16.08
C HIS A 175 12.31 -6.83 -15.91
N GLU A 176 11.17 -7.52 -15.97
CA GLU A 176 9.84 -6.92 -15.81
C GLU A 176 9.60 -6.29 -14.42
N VAL A 177 10.21 -6.82 -13.37
CA VAL A 177 10.09 -6.28 -12.00
C VAL A 177 11.03 -5.08 -11.77
N LEU A 178 12.13 -4.97 -12.51
CA LEU A 178 13.15 -3.93 -12.34
C LEU A 178 13.06 -2.75 -13.32
N THR A 179 12.15 -2.79 -14.30
CA THR A 179 11.95 -1.73 -15.31
C THR A 179 10.57 -1.12 -15.17
#